data_AF-A0A2V6ETR7-F1
#
_entry.id   AF-A0A2V6ETR7-F1
#
_cell.length_a   1.000
_cell.length_b   1.000
_cell.length_c   1.000
_cell.angle_alpha   90.00
_cell.angle_beta   90.00
_cell.angle_gamma   90.00
#
_symmetry.space_group_name_H-M   'P 1'
#
loop_
_entity.id
_entity.type
_entity.pdbx_description
1 polymer ?
#
loop_
_entity_poly.entity_id
_entity_poly.type
_entity_poly.pdbx_seq_one_letter_code
_entity_poly.pdbx_strand_id
1 'polypeptide(L)'
;MKKHIFAVGLLFALAGCDIGGIRGNGHLITEQRKVDPFINIETGGAFRVEWHSGAQLTSNALEGASFSGASRLNAHQLSGTKFYLETTGASNVVLDGAVDELVANMTGASDLRAESLQTKMAELSVTGAGDARVAVSD
;
A
#
# COMPACT_ATOMS: atom_id res chain seq x y z
N MET A 1 -9.89 -16.36 43.55
CA MET A 1 -10.99 -15.67 42.83
C MET A 1 -10.51 -14.67 41.76
N LYS A 2 -9.32 -14.04 41.88
CA LYS A 2 -8.80 -13.07 40.87
C LYS A 2 -8.21 -13.66 39.57
N LYS A 3 -7.91 -14.96 39.53
CA LYS A 3 -7.23 -15.61 38.39
C LYS A 3 -8.15 -15.93 37.19
N HIS A 4 -9.47 -16.00 37.41
CA HIS A 4 -10.44 -16.32 36.35
C HIS A 4 -10.90 -15.08 35.58
N ILE A 5 -10.69 -13.87 36.11
CA ILE A 5 -11.09 -12.61 35.45
C ILE A 5 -10.20 -12.29 34.25
N PHE A 6 -8.90 -12.63 34.31
CA PHE A 6 -7.98 -12.45 33.18
C PHE A 6 -8.27 -13.39 32.00
N ALA A 7 -8.83 -14.58 32.25
CA ALA A 7 -9.11 -15.57 31.21
C ALA A 7 -10.36 -15.22 30.37
N VAL A 8 -11.33 -14.52 30.95
CA VAL A 8 -12.59 -14.15 30.27
C VAL A 8 -12.40 -12.96 29.32
N GLY A 9 -11.49 -12.03 29.63
CA GLY A 9 -11.16 -10.90 28.74
C GLY A 9 -10.55 -11.34 27.40
N LEU A 10 -9.78 -12.43 27.38
CA LEU A 10 -9.17 -12.97 26.16
C LEU A 10 -10.20 -13.63 25.23
N LEU A 11 -11.28 -14.19 25.78
CA LEU A 11 -12.33 -14.84 24.99
C LEU A 11 -13.22 -13.83 24.26
N PHE A 12 -13.42 -12.63 24.82
CA PHE A 12 -14.13 -11.53 24.15
C PHE A 12 -13.28 -10.80 23.09
N ALA A 13 -11.96 -10.86 23.18
CA ALA A 13 -11.05 -10.29 22.18
C ALA A 13 -11.04 -11.06 20.84
N LEU A 14 -11.52 -12.31 20.83
CA LEU A 14 -11.57 -13.15 19.63
C LEU A 14 -12.87 -13.01 18.83
N ALA A 15 -13.85 -12.24 19.32
CA ALA A 15 -15.14 -12.02 18.64
C ALA A 15 -15.06 -11.05 17.45
N GLY A 16 -13.87 -10.50 17.15
CA GLY A 16 -13.67 -9.51 16.08
C GLY A 16 -13.39 -10.07 14.69
N CYS A 17 -13.21 -11.38 14.52
CA CYS A 17 -13.08 -11.99 13.20
C CYS A 17 -14.42 -12.61 12.81
N ASP A 18 -15.27 -11.82 12.15
CA ASP A 18 -16.46 -12.35 11.49
C ASP A 18 -16.02 -13.23 10.32
N ILE A 19 -16.15 -14.56 10.47
CA ILE A 19 -15.74 -15.55 9.46
C ILE A 19 -16.87 -15.68 8.41
N GLY A 20 -17.17 -14.58 7.74
CA GLY A 20 -18.00 -14.54 6.53
C GLY A 20 -17.09 -14.28 5.34
N GLY A 21 -16.77 -15.32 4.55
CA GLY A 21 -15.87 -15.18 3.41
C GLY A 21 -16.24 -16.10 2.26
N ILE A 22 -16.12 -15.60 1.04
CA ILE A 22 -16.25 -16.43 -0.17
C ILE A 22 -14.90 -17.08 -0.44
N ARG A 23 -14.86 -18.41 -0.37
CA ARG A 23 -13.67 -19.19 -0.74
C ARG A 23 -13.60 -19.33 -2.26
N GLY A 24 -12.53 -18.84 -2.87
CA GLY A 24 -12.28 -19.08 -4.30
C GLY A 24 -12.19 -20.57 -4.63
N ASN A 25 -12.68 -20.95 -5.81
CA ASN A 25 -12.67 -22.34 -6.28
C ASN A 25 -11.29 -22.83 -6.77
N GLY A 26 -10.26 -21.97 -6.70
CA GLY A 26 -8.90 -22.27 -7.16
C GLY A 26 -8.68 -22.13 -8.67
N HIS A 27 -9.70 -21.74 -9.45
CA HIS A 27 -9.58 -21.54 -10.89
C HIS A 27 -9.11 -20.10 -11.20
N LEU A 28 -7.80 -19.88 -11.27
CA LEU A 28 -7.20 -18.59 -11.58
C LEU A 28 -7.42 -18.22 -13.04
N ILE A 29 -8.03 -17.07 -13.30
CA ILE A 29 -8.25 -16.52 -14.64
C ILE A 29 -7.33 -15.31 -14.81
N THR A 30 -6.63 -15.25 -15.94
CA THR A 30 -5.88 -14.07 -16.36
C THR A 30 -6.68 -13.34 -17.44
N GLU A 31 -6.92 -12.05 -17.22
CA GLU A 31 -7.62 -11.20 -18.17
C GLU A 31 -6.75 -9.99 -18.51
N GLN A 32 -6.71 -9.64 -19.80
CA GLN A 32 -6.09 -8.41 -20.26
C GLN A 32 -7.18 -7.43 -20.65
N ARG A 33 -7.11 -6.22 -20.13
CA ARG A 33 -8.09 -5.16 -20.38
C ARG A 33 -7.35 -3.92 -20.82
N LYS A 34 -7.84 -3.28 -21.89
CA LYS A 34 -7.43 -1.92 -22.21
C LYS A 34 -8.12 -0.97 -21.23
N VAL A 35 -7.34 -0.11 -20.61
CA VAL A 35 -7.83 0.95 -19.71
C VAL A 35 -7.50 2.31 -20.31
N ASP A 36 -8.30 3.31 -19.98
CA ASP A 36 -8.00 4.70 -20.29
C ASP A 36 -6.81 5.18 -19.42
N PRO A 37 -6.10 6.24 -19.83
CA PRO A 37 -5.02 6.82 -19.03
C PRO A 37 -5.52 7.19 -17.62
N PHE A 38 -4.71 6.88 -16.62
CA PHE A 38 -5.02 7.13 -15.21
C PHE A 38 -3.76 7.58 -14.46
N ILE A 39 -3.99 8.27 -13.35
CA ILE A 39 -2.94 8.80 -12.46
C ILE A 39 -3.06 8.27 -11.02
N ASN A 40 -4.14 7.57 -10.69
CA ASN A 40 -4.39 7.03 -9.36
C ASN A 40 -4.81 5.56 -9.42
N ILE A 41 -4.32 4.76 -8.48
CA ILE A 41 -4.73 3.36 -8.30
C ILE A 41 -5.42 3.24 -6.95
N GLU A 42 -6.62 2.67 -6.93
CA GLU A 42 -7.33 2.35 -5.69
C GLU A 42 -7.68 0.86 -5.67
N THR A 43 -7.33 0.17 -4.59
CA THR A 43 -7.73 -1.22 -4.39
C THR A 43 -8.13 -1.47 -2.93
N GLY A 44 -9.11 -2.35 -2.73
CA GLY A 44 -9.55 -2.75 -1.40
C GLY A 44 -9.69 -4.25 -1.28
N GLY A 45 -8.97 -4.86 -0.35
CA GLY A 45 -8.94 -6.30 -0.13
C GLY A 45 -7.52 -6.82 -0.04
N ALA A 46 -7.28 -8.02 -0.57
CA ALA A 46 -5.95 -8.64 -0.59
C ALA A 46 -5.40 -8.65 -2.01
N PHE A 47 -4.70 -7.57 -2.39
CA PHE A 47 -4.20 -7.40 -3.75
C PHE A 47 -2.70 -7.18 -3.80
N ARG A 48 -2.08 -7.70 -4.86
CA ARG A 48 -0.74 -7.32 -5.27
C ARG A 48 -0.86 -6.50 -6.55
N VAL A 49 -0.34 -5.29 -6.51
CA VAL A 49 -0.27 -4.39 -7.67
C VAL A 49 1.19 -4.23 -8.07
N GLU A 50 1.47 -4.52 -9.33
CA GLU A 50 2.76 -4.27 -9.98
C GLU A 50 2.50 -3.17 -11.02
N TRP A 51 3.08 -1.99 -10.82
CA TRP A 51 2.94 -0.86 -11.74
C TRP A 51 4.27 -0.54 -12.39
N HIS A 52 4.24 -0.32 -13.71
CA HIS A 52 5.38 0.08 -14.52
C HIS A 52 4.99 1.25 -15.42
N SER A 53 5.88 2.23 -15.54
CA SER A 53 5.71 3.32 -16.50
C SER A 53 5.71 2.80 -17.95
N GLY A 54 4.80 3.33 -18.78
CA GLY A 54 4.70 2.98 -20.19
C GLY A 54 5.76 3.67 -21.05
N ALA A 55 6.28 2.97 -22.06
CA ALA A 55 7.39 3.43 -22.93
C ALA A 55 7.10 4.65 -23.83
N GLN A 56 5.91 5.26 -23.76
CA GLN A 56 5.54 6.42 -24.58
C GLN A 56 5.05 7.61 -23.75
N LEU A 57 5.89 8.65 -23.75
CA LEU A 57 5.58 10.09 -23.79
C LEU A 57 5.08 10.79 -22.50
N THR A 58 6.01 11.54 -21.90
CA THR A 58 5.88 12.92 -21.37
C THR A 58 4.91 13.28 -20.24
N SER A 59 3.96 12.41 -19.84
CA SER A 59 3.06 12.71 -18.70
C SER A 59 2.48 11.47 -18.01
N ASN A 60 3.14 10.32 -18.05
CA ASN A 60 2.70 9.10 -17.34
C ASN A 60 3.11 9.14 -15.86
N ALA A 61 2.74 10.20 -15.17
CA ALA A 61 2.96 10.32 -13.74
C ALA A 61 1.83 9.60 -13.02
N LEU A 62 2.11 8.45 -12.41
CA LEU A 62 1.27 7.97 -11.34
C LEU A 62 1.41 8.98 -10.19
N GLU A 63 0.34 9.69 -9.88
CA GLU A 63 0.31 10.72 -8.83
C GLU A 63 -0.13 10.14 -7.50
N GLY A 64 -0.84 8.99 -7.49
CA GLY A 64 -1.33 8.43 -6.26
C GLY A 64 -1.61 6.93 -6.27
N ALA A 65 -1.63 6.36 -5.07
CA ALA A 65 -2.10 5.01 -4.85
C ALA A 65 -2.72 4.86 -3.45
N SER A 66 -3.93 4.28 -3.40
CA SER A 66 -4.67 4.00 -2.16
C SER A 66 -4.97 2.51 -2.02
N PHE A 67 -4.63 1.94 -0.87
CA PHE A 67 -4.80 0.52 -0.58
C PHE A 67 -5.49 0.32 0.76
N SER A 68 -6.54 -0.51 0.77
CA SER A 68 -7.14 -1.02 2.00
C SER A 68 -7.03 -2.54 2.08
N GLY A 69 -6.85 -3.06 3.29
CA GLY A 69 -6.75 -4.51 3.54
C GLY A 69 -5.30 -5.01 3.59
N ALA A 70 -5.04 -6.15 2.95
CA ALA A 70 -3.74 -6.84 2.98
C ALA A 70 -3.06 -6.73 1.62
N SER A 71 -2.33 -5.64 1.38
CA SER A 71 -1.93 -5.25 0.03
C SER A 71 -0.42 -5.14 -0.16
N ARG A 72 0.04 -5.35 -1.39
CA ARG A 72 1.42 -5.07 -1.80
C ARG A 72 1.41 -4.20 -3.04
N LEU A 73 2.20 -3.13 -3.02
CA LEU A 73 2.48 -2.27 -4.17
C LEU A 73 3.97 -2.32 -4.48
N ASN A 74 4.33 -2.65 -5.71
CA ASN A 74 5.62 -2.27 -6.28
C ASN A 74 5.35 -1.29 -7.44
N ALA A 75 5.85 -0.07 -7.29
CA ALA A 75 5.75 0.96 -8.31
C ALA A 75 7.16 1.27 -8.84
N HIS A 76 7.37 0.98 -10.11
CA HIS A 76 8.65 1.14 -10.79
C HIS A 76 8.64 2.32 -11.75
N GLN A 77 9.73 3.08 -11.78
CA GLN A 77 9.97 4.23 -12.63
C GLN A 77 8.93 5.33 -12.43
N LEU A 78 8.60 5.61 -11.16
CA LEU A 78 7.78 6.77 -10.82
C LEU A 78 8.45 8.04 -11.34
N SER A 79 7.65 8.93 -11.90
CA SER A 79 8.09 10.23 -12.39
C SER A 79 7.00 11.23 -12.14
N GLY A 80 7.29 12.37 -11.53
CA GLY A 80 6.28 13.39 -11.30
C GLY A 80 6.71 14.42 -10.26
N THR A 81 5.87 15.42 -10.04
CA THR A 81 6.11 16.41 -8.99
C THR A 81 5.74 15.86 -7.62
N LYS A 82 4.68 15.07 -7.52
CA LYS A 82 4.17 14.58 -6.24
C LYS A 82 3.60 13.18 -6.36
N PHE A 83 3.89 12.34 -5.37
CA PHE A 83 3.30 11.03 -5.23
C PHE A 83 2.61 10.88 -3.87
N TYR A 84 1.33 10.54 -3.89
CA TYR A 84 0.50 10.31 -2.72
C TYR A 84 0.29 8.81 -2.49
N LEU A 85 0.74 8.32 -1.34
CA LEU A 85 0.51 6.95 -0.90
C LEU A 85 -0.40 6.94 0.32
N GLU A 86 -1.52 6.24 0.23
CA GLU A 86 -2.39 5.96 1.37
C GLU A 86 -2.57 4.45 1.55
N THR A 87 -2.30 3.94 2.75
CA THR A 87 -2.56 2.54 3.05
C THR A 87 -3.25 2.37 4.39
N THR A 88 -4.27 1.52 4.44
CA THR A 88 -4.96 1.12 5.68
C THR A 88 -5.02 -0.41 5.77
N GLY A 89 -4.43 -0.98 6.82
CA GLY A 89 -4.40 -2.43 7.05
C GLY A 89 -2.97 -2.96 7.11
N ALA A 90 -2.71 -4.09 6.45
CA ALA A 90 -1.38 -4.68 6.36
C ALA A 90 -0.79 -4.43 4.96
N SER A 91 0.25 -3.62 4.85
CA SER A 91 0.78 -3.20 3.55
C SER A 91 2.30 -3.38 3.43
N ASN A 92 2.75 -3.78 2.24
CA ASN A 92 4.17 -3.72 1.86
C ASN A 92 4.30 -2.88 0.60
N VAL A 93 5.07 -1.81 0.64
CA VAL A 93 5.20 -0.87 -0.47
C VAL A 93 6.66 -0.71 -0.85
N VAL A 94 6.96 -0.83 -2.14
CA VAL A 94 8.29 -0.59 -2.72
C VAL A 94 8.15 0.45 -3.84
N LEU A 95 8.90 1.54 -3.73
CA LEU A 95 8.87 2.67 -4.68
C LEU A 95 10.27 2.91 -5.25
N ASP A 96 10.37 3.09 -6.56
CA ASP A 96 11.58 3.59 -7.24
C ASP A 96 11.24 4.60 -8.34
N GLY A 97 12.27 5.34 -8.79
CA GLY A 97 12.14 6.41 -9.78
C GLY A 97 12.56 7.77 -9.22
N ALA A 98 11.93 8.84 -9.70
CA ALA A 98 12.20 10.21 -9.28
C ALA A 98 10.91 11.03 -9.14
N VAL A 99 10.63 11.54 -7.94
CA VAL A 99 9.50 12.44 -7.66
C VAL A 99 9.99 13.64 -6.86
N ASP A 100 9.42 14.84 -7.00
CA ASP A 100 9.89 15.96 -6.18
C ASP A 100 9.43 15.82 -4.71
N GLU A 101 8.19 15.36 -4.49
CA GLU A 101 7.59 15.21 -3.17
C GLU A 101 6.89 13.85 -3.01
N LEU A 102 7.22 13.14 -1.93
CA LEU A 102 6.51 11.93 -1.48
C LEU A 102 5.65 12.27 -0.27
N VAL A 103 4.36 11.96 -0.32
CA VAL A 103 3.46 12.01 0.85
C VAL A 103 2.91 10.61 1.10
N ALA A 104 3.26 10.00 2.24
CA ALA A 104 2.81 8.66 2.61
C ALA A 104 2.07 8.64 3.94
N ASN A 105 0.80 8.23 3.90
CA ASN A 105 -0.03 7.96 5.07
C ASN A 105 -0.28 6.46 5.19
N MET A 106 0.23 5.84 6.24
CA MET A 106 0.14 4.40 6.45
C MET A 106 -0.44 4.09 7.82
N THR A 107 -1.60 3.44 7.83
CA THR A 107 -2.29 3.04 9.05
C THR A 107 -2.34 1.51 9.15
N GLY A 108 -1.90 0.95 10.27
CA GLY A 108 -1.91 -0.49 10.55
C GLY A 108 -0.51 -1.10 10.60
N ALA A 109 -0.34 -2.26 9.96
CA ALA A 109 0.91 -3.03 9.93
C ALA A 109 1.62 -2.88 8.58
N SER A 110 2.51 -1.90 8.46
CA SER A 110 3.00 -1.44 7.15
C SER A 110 4.52 -1.36 7.04
N ASP A 111 5.06 -1.63 5.86
CA ASP A 111 6.49 -1.48 5.56
C ASP A 111 6.65 -0.74 4.22
N LEU A 112 7.30 0.42 4.25
CA LEU A 112 7.61 1.23 3.08
C LEU A 112 9.11 1.22 2.79
N ARG A 113 9.46 0.78 1.57
CA ARG A 113 10.82 0.84 1.02
C ARG A 113 10.87 1.79 -0.17
N ALA A 114 11.39 2.98 0.04
CA ALA A 114 11.63 3.98 -0.99
C ALA A 114 13.11 4.43 -1.00
N GLU A 115 14.03 3.52 -0.67
CA GLU A 115 15.48 3.77 -0.66
C GLU A 115 16.03 4.00 -2.08
N SER A 116 15.34 3.49 -3.11
CA SER A 116 15.67 3.69 -4.53
C SER A 116 14.87 4.81 -5.20
N LEU A 117 14.03 5.51 -4.45
CA LEU A 117 13.27 6.66 -4.94
C LEU A 117 14.09 7.93 -4.73
N GLN A 118 14.36 8.67 -5.81
CA GLN A 118 14.96 10.00 -5.73
C GLN A 118 13.85 10.98 -5.38
N THR A 119 13.87 11.56 -4.17
CA THR A 119 12.90 12.59 -3.77
C THR A 119 13.55 13.74 -3.04
N LYS A 120 13.03 14.95 -3.24
CA LYS A 120 13.52 16.17 -2.56
C LYS A 120 12.82 16.42 -1.24
N MET A 121 11.54 16.04 -1.16
CA MET A 121 10.74 16.16 0.05
C MET A 121 10.02 14.84 0.32
N ALA A 122 9.94 14.46 1.59
CA ALA A 122 9.16 13.31 2.03
C ALA A 122 8.40 13.65 3.31
N GLU A 123 7.07 13.56 3.25
CA GLU A 123 6.18 13.63 4.40
C GLU A 123 5.63 12.22 4.67
N LEU A 124 5.92 11.68 5.85
CA LEU A 124 5.56 10.32 6.22
C LEU A 124 4.78 10.34 7.53
N SER A 125 3.59 9.74 7.51
CA SER A 125 2.76 9.51 8.69
C SER A 125 2.49 8.02 8.81
N VAL A 126 3.01 7.40 9.87
CA VAL A 126 2.82 5.96 10.15
C VAL A 126 2.09 5.81 11.48
N THR A 127 0.88 5.27 11.43
CA THR A 127 0.05 5.02 12.61
C THR A 127 -0.15 3.52 12.79
N GLY A 128 0.52 2.91 13.78
CA GLY A 128 0.41 1.48 14.07
C GLY A 128 1.77 0.81 14.21
N ALA A 129 1.88 -0.43 13.74
CA ALA A 129 3.11 -1.22 13.76
C ALA A 129 3.76 -1.18 12.37
N GLY A 130 4.55 -0.16 12.07
CA GLY A 130 5.17 -0.05 10.75
C GLY A 130 6.58 0.53 10.73
N ASP A 131 7.25 0.30 9.61
CA ASP A 131 8.58 0.81 9.26
C ASP A 131 8.50 1.57 7.93
N ALA A 132 9.28 2.64 7.80
CA ALA A 132 9.40 3.40 6.58
C ALA A 132 10.86 3.81 6.37
N ARG A 133 11.46 3.33 5.28
CA ARG A 133 12.80 3.71 4.83
C ARG A 133 12.69 4.47 3.52
N VAL A 134 13.12 5.73 3.55
CA VAL A 134 13.04 6.66 2.41
C VAL A 134 14.38 7.36 2.27
N ALA A 135 14.88 7.47 1.04
CA ALA A 135 16.03 8.31 0.73
C ALA A 135 15.53 9.70 0.31
N VAL A 136 16.15 10.77 0.83
CA VAL A 136 15.85 12.15 0.44
C VAL A 136 17.16 12.80 -0.02
N SER A 137 17.12 13.45 -1.17
CA SER A 137 18.26 14.09 -1.84
C SER A 137 17.84 15.43 -2.47
N ASP A 138 18.67 16.46 -2.32
CA ASP A 138 18.45 17.81 -2.88
C ASP A 138 18.51 17.87 -4.42
#